data_AF-A0AAD6JZG5-F1
#
_entry.id   AF-A0AAD6JZG5-F1
#
_cell.length_a   1.000
_cell.length_b   1.000
_cell.length_c   1.000
_cell.angle_alpha   90.00
_cell.angle_beta   90.00
_cell.angle_gamma   90.00
#
_symmetry.space_group_name_H-M   'P 1'
#
loop_
_entity.id
_entity.type
_entity.pdbx_description
1 polymer ?
#
loop_
_entity_poly.entity_id
_entity_poly.type
_entity_poly.pdbx_seq_one_letter_code
_entity_poly.pdbx_strand_id
1 'polypeptide(L)'
;MEMIQSHKIRYPLPSIWFLLHLLSLHLPSLAYTVPDKYFISCGSDTNSTASGRSFIGDLTSGNSGSFTFTGQSSPVRDSNKSTATPPLYQTARIFREQSSYEFVISSAGTYLVRLHFFSFSANLSAALFDVSASEVSLVDNFSVPNRSDSPLIKEFVISISVGKFPIYFMPQGSSFAFVNAIELFLAPENFTPSSAPLVGPAGSMGSYNDILSKSKALLTIHRINVGGPALSPENDTLWRYWVPDDSYLYKPDTAKNSSPLISRPNYDGFSEYIAPDLVYQTAKEMNINSNRTSNNFNITWFFNVSKNAVHFVRVHFCDIVSPSPGALLRFNLYIYSNFSHEIIPYEKISQLAAPFYDDFVVDSDDSGIMRISIGPRQDSGDKTAFLNGLEIMEIMGELSKGARASDPKSTGVFVIVGSVLGGLVLICILGVVLCLGRRRRKPKAAESLGWSPVPVHRGGSTDSRMQAPEGAIVGPLTPILNLGLKISFSEIQLATNNFDMKKKIGKGGFGTVFRGTLRNGTEVAVKRSEPGSHQGLPEFQTEIIVLSKIRHRHLVSLIGYCDENSEMILVYEFMENGTLRDHLYDSSLPSLSWKRRLEICIGAAKGLHMSEEMDHMPILRVTGSSSFSQLETQDAR
;
A
#
# COMPACT_ATOMS: atom_id res chain seq x y z
N MET A 1 11.99 -24.51 91.00
CA MET A 1 13.33 -24.69 90.41
C MET A 1 13.14 -24.82 88.92
N GLU A 2 13.71 -23.84 88.25
CA GLU A 2 13.74 -23.39 86.84
C GLU A 2 13.14 -24.21 85.69
N MET A 3 12.58 -23.41 84.79
CA MET A 3 11.85 -23.73 83.56
C MET A 3 12.77 -24.23 82.45
N ILE A 4 12.35 -25.29 81.74
CA ILE A 4 12.86 -25.60 80.40
C ILE A 4 11.77 -25.21 79.41
N GLN A 5 11.89 -24.00 78.84
CA GLN A 5 11.05 -23.51 77.75
C GLN A 5 11.37 -24.26 76.46
N SER A 6 10.39 -25.02 75.97
CA SER A 6 10.37 -25.56 74.61
C SER A 6 10.12 -24.41 73.62
N HIS A 7 11.17 -23.91 72.98
CA HIS A 7 11.04 -23.02 71.83
C HIS A 7 10.61 -23.83 70.60
N LYS A 8 9.29 -23.87 70.34
CA LYS A 8 8.75 -24.18 69.02
C LYS A 8 9.10 -23.04 68.08
N ILE A 9 10.11 -23.25 67.23
CA ILE A 9 10.40 -22.37 66.09
C ILE A 9 9.26 -22.57 65.06
N ARG A 10 8.26 -21.69 65.12
CA ARG A 10 7.31 -21.48 64.02
C ARG A 10 8.02 -20.62 62.98
N TYR A 11 8.51 -21.26 61.91
CA TYR A 11 8.86 -20.51 60.70
C TYR A 11 7.58 -19.91 60.13
N PRO A 12 7.57 -18.62 59.75
CA PRO A 12 6.42 -18.04 59.09
C PRO A 12 6.39 -18.58 57.65
N LEU A 13 5.38 -19.37 57.31
CA LEU A 13 5.11 -19.80 55.93
C LEU A 13 4.83 -18.68 54.89
N PRO A 14 4.51 -17.39 55.21
CA PRO A 14 4.30 -16.38 54.17
C PRO A 14 5.60 -15.87 53.53
N SER A 15 6.78 -16.08 54.14
CA SER A 15 8.04 -15.56 53.59
C SER A 15 8.61 -16.39 52.44
N ILE A 16 8.22 -17.66 52.31
CA ILE A 16 8.65 -18.52 51.18
C ILE A 16 7.83 -18.20 49.92
N TRP A 17 6.54 -17.88 50.07
CA TRP A 17 5.69 -17.41 48.95
C TRP A 17 6.10 -16.02 48.47
N PHE A 18 6.54 -15.14 49.37
CA PHE A 18 7.08 -13.82 49.00
C PHE A 18 8.42 -13.94 48.25
N LEU A 19 9.30 -14.88 48.65
CA LEU A 19 10.53 -15.16 47.89
C LEU A 19 10.24 -15.80 46.52
N LEU A 20 9.25 -16.68 46.39
CA LEU A 20 8.84 -17.25 45.09
C LEU A 20 8.18 -16.21 44.16
N HIS A 21 7.50 -15.21 44.71
CA HIS A 21 7.02 -14.05 43.92
C HIS A 21 8.14 -13.06 43.54
N LEU A 22 9.17 -12.91 44.38
CA LEU A 22 10.36 -12.13 44.05
C LEU A 22 11.30 -12.84 43.06
N LEU A 23 11.26 -14.17 42.98
CA LEU A 23 12.01 -14.95 41.98
C LEU A 23 11.29 -15.07 40.62
N SER A 24 10.02 -14.68 40.53
CA SER A 24 9.26 -14.62 39.27
C SER A 24 9.24 -13.22 38.63
N LEU A 25 9.77 -12.22 39.32
CA LEU A 25 9.98 -10.87 38.79
C LEU A 25 11.48 -10.67 38.62
N HIS A 26 11.90 -10.50 37.35
CA HIS A 26 13.30 -10.33 36.90
C HIS A 26 14.00 -11.64 36.51
N LEU A 27 13.37 -12.42 35.63
CA LEU A 27 14.17 -12.99 34.55
C LEU A 27 14.64 -11.80 33.70
N PRO A 28 15.94 -11.45 33.67
CA PRO A 28 16.43 -10.55 32.63
C PRO A 28 16.04 -11.20 31.31
N SER A 29 15.23 -10.51 30.51
CA SER A 29 15.02 -10.84 29.10
C SER A 29 16.41 -11.10 28.52
N LEU A 30 16.68 -12.34 28.11
CA LEU A 30 17.95 -12.67 27.47
C LEU A 30 18.05 -11.76 26.25
N ALA A 31 19.06 -10.88 26.20
CA ALA A 31 19.26 -10.02 25.06
C ALA A 31 19.33 -10.89 23.81
N TYR A 32 18.46 -10.63 22.83
CA TYR A 32 18.46 -11.39 21.59
C TYR A 32 19.76 -11.10 20.87
N THR A 33 20.48 -12.17 20.53
CA THR A 33 21.67 -12.11 19.70
C THR A 33 21.31 -12.66 18.33
N VAL A 34 21.55 -11.87 17.28
CA VAL A 34 21.29 -12.33 15.92
C VAL A 34 22.14 -13.58 15.67
N PRO A 35 21.55 -14.70 15.26
CA PRO A 35 22.31 -15.90 14.99
C PRO A 35 23.33 -15.65 13.88
N ASP A 36 24.61 -15.95 14.11
CA ASP A 36 25.67 -15.90 13.10
C ASP A 36 25.62 -17.15 12.20
N LYS A 37 24.47 -17.38 11.54
CA LYS A 37 24.22 -18.53 10.70
C LYS A 37 23.52 -18.09 9.42
N TYR A 38 23.90 -18.70 8.30
CA TYR A 38 23.33 -18.49 6.97
C TYR A 38 23.50 -17.08 6.38
N PHE A 39 24.69 -16.51 6.56
CA PHE A 39 25.17 -15.39 5.75
C PHE A 39 26.02 -15.96 4.63
N ILE A 40 25.50 -15.96 3.41
CA ILE A 40 26.15 -16.59 2.24
C ILE A 40 26.63 -15.51 1.28
N SER A 41 27.91 -15.58 0.92
CA SER A 41 28.51 -14.85 -0.20
C SER A 41 28.49 -15.74 -1.45
N CYS A 42 27.61 -15.42 -2.40
CA CYS A 42 27.30 -16.30 -3.52
C CYS A 42 28.31 -16.15 -4.66
N GLY A 43 28.85 -17.27 -5.14
CA GLY A 43 29.87 -17.32 -6.18
C GLY A 43 31.29 -16.98 -5.69
N SER A 44 31.50 -16.94 -4.37
CA SER A 44 32.77 -16.62 -3.74
C SER A 44 33.43 -17.86 -3.13
N ASP A 45 34.75 -17.97 -3.28
CA ASP A 45 35.64 -18.95 -2.63
C ASP A 45 36.29 -18.38 -1.37
N THR A 46 35.95 -17.16 -0.98
CA THR A 46 36.45 -16.50 0.23
C THR A 46 35.31 -15.93 1.06
N ASN A 47 35.51 -15.87 2.37
CA ASN A 47 34.57 -15.18 3.25
C ASN A 47 34.71 -13.67 3.07
N SER A 48 33.59 -12.96 3.13
CA SER A 48 33.55 -11.51 3.03
C SER A 48 32.91 -10.92 4.27
N THR A 49 33.53 -9.88 4.83
CA THR A 49 32.91 -9.13 5.93
C THR A 49 32.21 -7.90 5.37
N ALA A 50 30.93 -7.75 5.69
CA ALA A 50 30.17 -6.53 5.42
C ALA A 50 29.60 -6.06 6.76
N SER A 51 29.76 -4.77 7.11
CA SER A 51 29.20 -4.13 8.32
C SER A 51 29.36 -4.90 9.64
N GLY A 52 30.41 -5.71 9.78
CA GLY A 52 30.70 -6.50 11.00
C GLY A 52 30.15 -7.93 11.02
N ARG A 53 29.50 -8.42 9.95
CA ARG A 53 29.10 -9.84 9.80
C ARG A 53 29.98 -10.55 8.78
N SER A 54 30.26 -11.82 9.06
CA SER A 54 31.04 -12.69 8.18
C SER A 54 30.11 -13.48 7.27
N PHE A 55 30.14 -13.17 5.97
CA PHE A 55 29.46 -13.96 4.95
C PHE A 55 30.38 -15.07 4.46
N ILE A 56 29.90 -16.30 4.49
CA ILE A 56 30.65 -17.50 4.10
C ILE A 56 30.57 -17.67 2.58
N GLY A 57 31.72 -17.82 1.93
CA GLY A 57 31.79 -18.09 0.49
C GLY A 57 31.22 -19.47 0.15
N ASP A 58 30.23 -19.54 -0.73
CA ASP A 58 29.54 -20.80 -1.05
C ASP A 58 30.34 -21.79 -1.93
N LEU A 59 31.52 -21.40 -2.42
CA LEU A 59 32.49 -22.29 -3.08
C LEU A 59 33.54 -22.87 -2.12
N THR A 60 33.57 -22.43 -0.85
CA THR A 60 34.59 -22.90 0.10
C THR A 60 34.45 -24.40 0.36
N SER A 61 35.54 -25.14 0.11
CA SER A 61 35.64 -26.58 0.36
C SER A 61 35.70 -26.80 1.88
N GLY A 62 34.54 -26.92 2.51
CA GLY A 62 34.45 -27.03 3.97
C GLY A 62 33.12 -26.60 4.58
N ASN A 63 32.08 -26.31 3.77
CA ASN A 63 30.74 -26.01 4.27
C ASN A 63 30.21 -27.18 5.13
N SER A 64 30.46 -27.09 6.43
CA SER A 64 30.17 -28.10 7.43
C SER A 64 28.66 -28.19 7.66
N GLY A 65 27.96 -28.93 6.79
CA GLY A 65 26.58 -29.43 7.00
C GLY A 65 25.47 -28.39 7.22
N SER A 66 25.74 -27.09 7.13
CA SER A 66 24.79 -26.03 7.49
C SER A 66 23.76 -25.80 6.39
N PHE A 67 24.22 -25.75 5.14
CA PHE A 67 23.39 -25.64 3.94
C PHE A 67 23.99 -26.47 2.80
N THR A 68 23.17 -26.88 1.85
CA THR A 68 23.57 -27.63 0.65
C THR A 68 23.07 -26.91 -0.59
N PHE A 69 23.77 -27.10 -1.71
CA PHE A 69 23.37 -26.59 -3.01
C PHE A 69 22.94 -27.76 -3.90
N THR A 70 21.84 -27.59 -4.63
CA THR A 70 21.33 -28.56 -5.60
C THR A 70 21.08 -27.87 -6.94
N GLY A 71 21.55 -28.46 -8.04
CA GLY A 71 21.36 -27.96 -9.41
C GLY A 71 22.66 -27.60 -10.13
N GLN A 72 22.56 -27.07 -11.35
CA GLN A 72 23.70 -26.55 -12.10
C GLN A 72 23.88 -25.06 -11.84
N SER A 73 25.11 -24.64 -11.54
CA SER A 73 25.43 -23.22 -11.38
C SER A 73 26.84 -22.88 -11.82
N SER A 74 27.04 -21.59 -12.11
CA SER A 74 28.35 -21.03 -12.44
C SER A 74 28.61 -19.76 -11.63
N PRO A 75 29.76 -19.64 -10.94
CA PRO A 75 30.13 -18.39 -10.30
C PRO A 75 30.56 -17.36 -11.35
N VAL A 76 30.24 -16.09 -11.12
CA VAL A 76 30.71 -14.95 -11.92
C VAL A 76 31.29 -13.90 -10.98
N ARG A 77 32.40 -13.30 -11.39
CA ARG A 77 33.08 -12.23 -10.68
C ARG A 77 33.07 -10.96 -11.50
N ASP A 78 33.01 -9.83 -10.82
CA ASP A 78 33.16 -8.53 -11.45
C ASP A 78 34.60 -8.38 -11.97
N SER A 79 34.73 -8.29 -13.29
CA SER A 79 36.01 -8.05 -13.96
C SER A 79 36.48 -6.62 -13.82
N ASN A 80 35.55 -5.68 -13.62
CA ASN A 80 35.85 -4.28 -13.38
C ASN A 80 36.01 -4.11 -11.87
N LYS A 81 37.24 -4.27 -11.36
CA LYS A 81 37.61 -3.97 -9.96
C LYS A 81 37.47 -2.48 -9.64
N SER A 82 36.26 -1.94 -9.71
CA SER A 82 35.94 -0.66 -9.12
C SER A 82 36.16 -0.81 -7.62
N THR A 83 37.10 -0.06 -7.07
CA THR A 83 37.37 -0.01 -5.62
C THR A 83 36.17 0.47 -4.79
N ALA A 84 35.08 0.90 -5.44
CA ALA A 84 33.85 1.34 -4.79
C ALA A 84 32.87 0.21 -4.47
N THR A 85 32.92 -0.95 -5.14
CA THR A 85 31.95 -2.04 -4.91
C THR A 85 32.36 -2.87 -3.69
N PRO A 86 31.52 -3.01 -2.65
CA PRO A 86 31.83 -3.85 -1.49
C PRO A 86 32.13 -5.30 -1.87
N PRO A 87 33.08 -6.00 -1.21
CA PRO A 87 33.46 -7.37 -1.55
C PRO A 87 32.30 -8.35 -1.70
N LEU A 88 31.26 -8.20 -0.88
CA LEU A 88 30.04 -9.02 -0.91
C LEU A 88 29.30 -8.97 -2.26
N TYR A 89 29.45 -7.88 -3.02
CA TYR A 89 28.76 -7.67 -4.30
C TYR A 89 29.68 -7.77 -5.52
N GLN A 90 30.93 -8.20 -5.33
CA GLN A 90 31.88 -8.45 -6.42
C GLN A 90 31.69 -9.82 -7.07
N THR A 91 30.87 -10.68 -6.47
CA THR A 91 30.56 -12.02 -6.99
C THR A 91 29.06 -12.23 -7.07
N ALA A 92 28.66 -13.13 -7.97
CA ALA A 92 27.32 -13.66 -8.05
C ALA A 92 27.37 -15.14 -8.41
N ARG A 93 26.35 -15.91 -8.02
CA ARG A 93 26.11 -17.25 -8.56
C ARG A 93 24.99 -17.17 -9.60
N ILE A 94 25.21 -17.78 -10.77
CA ILE A 94 24.24 -17.86 -11.86
C ILE A 94 23.65 -19.28 -11.93
N PHE A 95 22.35 -19.37 -12.17
CA PHE A 95 21.59 -20.60 -12.38
C PHE A 95 20.95 -20.57 -13.77
N ARG A 96 21.20 -21.61 -14.57
CA ARG A 96 20.59 -21.77 -15.91
C ARG A 96 19.45 -22.78 -15.94
N GLU A 97 19.31 -23.53 -14.86
CA GLU A 97 18.26 -24.49 -14.60
C GLU A 97 17.73 -24.23 -13.19
N GLN A 98 16.54 -24.75 -12.89
CA GLN A 98 16.01 -24.68 -11.53
C GLN A 98 17.00 -25.26 -10.53
N SER A 99 17.41 -24.42 -9.59
CA SER A 99 18.44 -24.74 -8.59
C SER A 99 18.01 -24.23 -7.22
N SER A 100 18.58 -24.77 -6.15
CA SER A 100 18.21 -24.36 -4.80
C SER A 100 19.35 -24.34 -3.81
N TYR A 101 19.28 -23.40 -2.88
CA TYR A 101 19.98 -23.50 -1.60
C TYR A 101 19.04 -24.17 -0.59
N GLU A 102 19.48 -25.23 0.07
CA GLU A 102 18.74 -25.94 1.09
C GLU A 102 19.41 -25.73 2.46
N PHE A 103 18.66 -25.16 3.39
CA PHE A 103 19.13 -24.79 4.73
C PHE A 103 18.62 -25.79 5.78
N VAL A 104 19.47 -26.19 6.73
CA VAL A 104 19.09 -27.11 7.83
C VAL A 104 18.66 -26.35 9.08
N ILE A 105 17.37 -26.10 9.20
CA ILE A 105 16.73 -25.32 10.26
C ILE A 105 16.61 -26.14 11.55
N SER A 106 17.20 -25.64 12.64
CA SER A 106 17.21 -26.29 13.95
C SER A 106 16.06 -25.89 14.87
N SER A 107 15.48 -24.71 14.65
CA SER A 107 14.43 -24.13 15.51
C SER A 107 13.29 -23.63 14.63
N ALA A 108 12.05 -23.96 14.96
CA ALA A 108 10.91 -23.38 14.27
C ALA A 108 10.70 -21.93 14.74
N GLY A 109 10.23 -21.06 13.85
CA GLY A 109 9.91 -19.68 14.21
C GLY A 109 9.79 -18.77 13.00
N THR A 110 9.80 -17.46 13.28
CA THR A 110 9.78 -16.42 12.26
C THR A 110 11.20 -16.11 11.83
N TYR A 111 11.47 -16.17 10.53
CA TYR A 111 12.78 -15.92 9.95
C TYR A 111 12.76 -14.68 9.06
N LEU A 112 13.83 -13.90 9.12
CA LEU A 112 14.15 -12.88 8.13
C LEU A 112 14.98 -13.53 7.03
N VAL A 113 14.53 -13.38 5.78
CA VAL A 113 15.22 -13.83 4.57
C VAL A 113 15.54 -12.62 3.72
N ARG A 114 16.81 -12.39 3.42
CA ARG A 114 17.23 -11.32 2.50
C ARG A 114 17.95 -11.89 1.30
N LEU A 115 17.52 -11.46 0.11
CA LEU A 115 18.14 -11.80 -1.15
C LEU A 115 18.74 -10.54 -1.75
N HIS A 116 20.04 -10.59 -2.02
CA HIS A 116 20.80 -9.44 -2.50
C HIS A 116 21.11 -9.62 -3.98
N PHE A 117 20.76 -8.61 -4.77
CA PHE A 117 20.98 -8.58 -6.21
C PHE A 117 21.72 -7.31 -6.61
N PHE A 118 22.92 -7.47 -7.15
CA PHE A 118 23.74 -6.38 -7.67
C PHE A 118 24.21 -6.74 -9.07
N SER A 119 23.68 -6.02 -10.06
CA SER A 119 23.98 -6.21 -11.48
C SER A 119 25.22 -5.42 -11.88
N PHE A 120 26.40 -5.90 -11.49
CA PHE A 120 27.68 -5.24 -11.85
C PHE A 120 28.05 -5.33 -13.34
N SER A 121 27.30 -6.08 -14.15
CA SER A 121 27.48 -6.15 -15.60
C SER A 121 26.15 -6.10 -16.33
N ALA A 122 26.14 -5.57 -17.56
CA ALA A 122 24.96 -5.54 -18.42
C ALA A 122 24.41 -6.96 -18.71
N ASN A 123 25.23 -7.99 -18.57
CA ASN A 123 24.80 -9.37 -18.71
C ASN A 123 23.83 -9.75 -17.58
N LEU A 124 24.18 -9.46 -16.32
CA LEU A 124 23.33 -9.79 -15.16
C LEU A 124 21.97 -9.08 -15.20
N SER A 125 21.89 -7.86 -15.73
CA SER A 125 20.61 -7.14 -15.86
C SER A 125 19.64 -7.77 -16.87
N ALA A 126 20.09 -8.69 -17.73
CA ALA A 126 19.24 -9.44 -18.65
C ALA A 126 18.57 -10.66 -17.99
N ALA A 127 18.92 -10.97 -16.74
CA ALA A 127 18.35 -12.08 -15.99
C ALA A 127 16.83 -11.89 -15.81
N LEU A 128 16.09 -12.97 -16.05
CA LEU A 128 14.66 -13.05 -15.84
C LEU A 128 14.33 -14.38 -15.17
N PHE A 129 13.81 -14.33 -13.96
CA PHE A 129 13.65 -15.51 -13.12
C PHE A 129 12.63 -15.30 -12.01
N ASP A 130 12.22 -16.40 -11.39
CA ASP A 130 11.41 -16.41 -10.19
C ASP A 130 12.25 -16.93 -9.02
N VAL A 131 11.85 -16.57 -7.81
CA VAL A 131 12.38 -17.17 -6.59
C VAL A 131 11.21 -17.62 -5.72
N SER A 132 11.25 -18.86 -5.25
CA SER A 132 10.23 -19.40 -4.35
C SER A 132 10.85 -20.01 -3.10
N ALA A 133 10.12 -19.93 -2.00
CA ALA A 133 10.41 -20.63 -0.76
C ALA A 133 9.10 -20.84 -0.01
N SER A 134 9.00 -21.89 0.80
CA SER A 134 7.80 -22.16 1.61
C SER A 134 6.50 -22.17 0.79
N GLU A 135 6.46 -22.81 -0.39
CA GLU A 135 5.26 -22.84 -1.26
C GLU A 135 4.77 -21.45 -1.73
N VAL A 136 5.52 -20.38 -1.47
CA VAL A 136 5.24 -19.01 -1.88
C VAL A 136 6.22 -18.60 -2.97
N SER A 137 5.71 -17.96 -4.02
CA SER A 137 6.57 -17.22 -4.94
C SER A 137 6.99 -15.91 -4.28
N LEU A 138 8.27 -15.80 -3.92
CA LEU A 138 8.83 -14.63 -3.25
C LEU A 138 9.01 -13.48 -4.23
N VAL A 139 9.44 -13.78 -5.45
CA VAL A 139 9.44 -12.85 -6.58
C VAL A 139 9.05 -13.58 -7.86
N ASP A 140 8.23 -12.93 -8.68
CA ASP A 140 7.74 -13.44 -9.97
C ASP A 140 8.19 -12.52 -11.10
N ASN A 141 8.55 -13.11 -12.25
CA ASN A 141 8.98 -12.40 -13.46
C ASN A 141 10.03 -11.32 -13.15
N PHE A 142 10.98 -11.67 -12.28
CA PHE A 142 11.87 -10.72 -11.64
C PHE A 142 13.06 -10.41 -12.54
N SER A 143 13.33 -9.11 -12.69
CA SER A 143 14.52 -8.58 -13.36
C SER A 143 15.17 -7.54 -12.46
N VAL A 144 16.50 -7.49 -12.51
CA VAL A 144 17.30 -6.58 -11.69
C VAL A 144 17.78 -5.45 -12.58
N PRO A 145 17.36 -4.19 -12.33
CA PRO A 145 17.80 -3.06 -13.13
C PRO A 145 19.31 -2.91 -13.06
N ASN A 146 19.92 -2.45 -14.16
CA ASN A 146 21.34 -2.14 -14.20
C ASN A 146 21.64 -0.90 -13.33
N ARG A 147 21.90 -1.11 -12.04
CA ARG A 147 22.22 -0.04 -11.07
C ARG A 147 23.70 -0.13 -10.70
N SER A 148 24.42 0.98 -10.88
CA SER A 148 25.83 1.09 -10.51
C SER A 148 26.07 1.38 -9.03
N ASP A 149 25.08 1.91 -8.32
CA ASP A 149 25.33 2.64 -7.07
C ASP A 149 24.99 1.83 -5.79
N SER A 150 24.06 0.87 -5.87
CA SER A 150 23.66 0.08 -4.70
C SER A 150 23.00 -1.26 -5.05
N PRO A 151 23.13 -2.28 -4.19
CA PRO A 151 22.43 -3.56 -4.32
C PRO A 151 20.92 -3.39 -4.12
N LEU A 152 20.14 -4.15 -4.89
CA LEU A 152 18.72 -4.35 -4.63
C LEU A 152 18.57 -5.49 -3.61
N ILE A 153 18.04 -5.17 -2.43
CA ILE A 153 17.79 -6.14 -1.37
C ILE A 153 16.29 -6.38 -1.29
N LYS A 154 15.88 -7.64 -1.37
CA LYS A 154 14.51 -8.08 -1.11
C LYS A 154 14.46 -8.76 0.25
N GLU A 155 13.73 -8.18 1.18
CA GLU A 155 13.55 -8.69 2.54
C GLU A 155 12.18 -9.33 2.70
N PHE A 156 12.18 -10.57 3.21
CA PHE A 156 10.98 -11.35 3.48
C PHE A 156 10.95 -11.78 4.94
N VAL A 157 9.76 -11.80 5.53
CA VAL A 157 9.49 -12.44 6.81
C VAL A 157 8.71 -13.73 6.54
N ILE A 158 9.25 -14.87 6.95
CA ILE A 158 8.71 -16.21 6.63
C ILE A 158 8.64 -17.06 7.90
N SER A 159 7.55 -17.79 8.09
CA SER A 159 7.46 -18.81 9.13
C SER A 159 8.11 -20.11 8.66
N ILE A 160 9.15 -20.57 9.35
CA ILE A 160 9.91 -21.77 8.96
C ILE A 160 9.83 -22.82 10.07
N SER A 161 9.59 -24.08 9.68
CA SER A 161 9.58 -25.24 10.58
C SER A 161 10.96 -25.89 10.66
N VAL A 162 11.22 -26.65 11.72
CA VAL A 162 12.44 -27.46 11.86
C VAL A 162 12.56 -28.42 10.68
N GLY A 163 13.76 -28.52 10.10
CA GLY A 163 14.04 -29.41 8.98
C GLY A 163 14.73 -28.69 7.81
N LYS A 164 14.55 -29.23 6.60
CA LYS A 164 15.13 -28.66 5.38
C LYS A 164 14.26 -27.53 4.85
N PHE A 165 14.88 -26.39 4.58
CA PHE A 165 14.23 -25.23 3.99
C PHE A 165 14.91 -24.87 2.67
N PRO A 166 14.33 -25.23 1.51
CA PRO A 166 14.87 -24.86 0.21
C PRO A 166 14.40 -23.47 -0.23
N ILE A 167 15.31 -22.69 -0.81
CA ILE A 167 15.02 -21.50 -1.60
C ILE A 167 15.37 -21.84 -3.06
N TYR A 168 14.36 -21.83 -3.93
CA TYR A 168 14.48 -22.17 -5.35
C TYR A 168 14.67 -20.93 -6.20
N PHE A 169 15.62 -21.00 -7.13
CA PHE A 169 15.86 -20.01 -8.18
C PHE A 169 15.48 -20.65 -9.51
N MET A 170 14.53 -20.05 -10.22
CA MET A 170 13.88 -20.63 -11.40
C MET A 170 13.99 -19.69 -12.59
N PRO A 171 14.96 -19.90 -13.49
CA PRO A 171 15.10 -19.13 -14.72
C PRO A 171 13.87 -19.24 -15.63
N GLN A 172 13.51 -18.14 -16.30
CA GLN A 172 12.41 -18.11 -17.26
C GLN A 172 12.91 -18.40 -18.69
N GLY A 173 12.38 -19.45 -19.33
CA GLY A 173 12.71 -19.82 -20.70
C GLY A 173 14.21 -20.06 -20.90
N SER A 174 14.83 -19.32 -21.82
CA SER A 174 16.28 -19.37 -22.09
C SER A 174 17.11 -18.37 -21.26
N SER A 175 16.48 -17.71 -20.29
CA SER A 175 17.15 -16.75 -19.40
C SER A 175 17.95 -17.48 -18.31
N PHE A 176 18.39 -16.74 -17.30
CA PHE A 176 19.09 -17.25 -16.13
C PHE A 176 18.66 -16.49 -14.87
N ALA A 177 18.88 -17.12 -13.72
CA ALA A 177 18.73 -16.52 -12.41
C ALA A 177 20.09 -16.20 -11.81
N PHE A 178 20.17 -15.23 -10.91
CA PHE A 178 21.39 -14.99 -10.15
C PHE A 178 21.11 -14.45 -8.76
N VAL A 179 22.09 -14.58 -7.87
CA VAL A 179 22.07 -13.99 -6.52
C VAL A 179 23.50 -13.66 -6.09
N ASN A 180 23.69 -12.56 -5.37
CA ASN A 180 24.99 -12.12 -4.87
C ASN A 180 25.19 -12.52 -3.40
N ALA A 181 24.15 -12.41 -2.58
CA ALA A 181 24.20 -12.83 -1.18
C ALA A 181 22.82 -13.25 -0.68
N ILE A 182 22.83 -14.12 0.34
CA ILE A 182 21.64 -14.59 1.05
C ILE A 182 21.87 -14.40 2.55
N GLU A 183 20.90 -13.79 3.23
CA GLU A 183 20.81 -13.78 4.70
C GLU A 183 19.57 -14.58 5.12
N LEU A 184 19.71 -15.46 6.11
CA LEU A 184 18.61 -16.23 6.67
C LEU A 184 18.79 -16.41 8.18
N PHE A 185 18.06 -15.66 8.99
CA PHE A 185 18.24 -15.74 10.45
C PHE A 185 16.90 -15.67 11.19
N LEU A 186 16.85 -16.31 12.36
CA LEU A 186 15.68 -16.38 13.21
C LEU A 186 15.42 -14.99 13.81
N ALA A 187 14.25 -14.43 13.60
CA ALA A 187 13.82 -13.18 14.22
C ALA A 187 13.50 -13.39 15.72
N PRO A 188 13.46 -12.30 16.52
CA PRO A 188 13.05 -12.36 17.91
C PRO A 188 11.67 -13.01 18.12
N GLU A 189 11.41 -13.52 19.32
CA GLU A 189 10.07 -14.03 19.66
C GLU A 189 9.01 -12.92 19.54
N ASN A 190 7.80 -13.30 19.14
CA ASN A 190 6.66 -12.39 18.94
C ASN A 190 6.92 -11.24 17.94
N PHE A 191 7.88 -11.39 17.01
CA PHE A 191 8.20 -10.38 15.99
C PHE A 191 6.99 -10.02 15.10
N THR A 192 6.17 -11.02 14.75
CA THR A 192 4.95 -10.87 13.97
C THR A 192 3.77 -11.50 14.74
N PRO A 193 2.63 -10.80 14.87
CA PRO A 193 1.46 -11.37 15.55
C PRO A 193 0.80 -12.47 14.70
N SER A 194 0.05 -13.36 15.35
CA SER A 194 -0.74 -14.38 14.65
C SER A 194 -1.97 -13.82 13.95
N SER A 195 -2.52 -12.71 14.45
CA SER A 195 -3.69 -12.03 13.91
C SER A 195 -3.63 -10.53 14.15
N ALA A 196 -4.34 -9.76 13.33
CA ALA A 196 -4.49 -8.31 13.48
C ALA A 196 -5.85 -7.84 12.93
N PRO A 197 -6.31 -6.63 13.30
CA PRO A 197 -7.50 -6.03 12.72
C PRO A 197 -7.39 -5.89 11.20
N LEU A 198 -8.40 -6.36 10.47
CA LEU A 198 -8.52 -6.17 9.02
C LEU A 198 -9.23 -4.84 8.74
N VAL A 199 -8.61 -4.01 7.91
CA VAL A 199 -9.15 -2.75 7.41
C VAL A 199 -9.48 -2.94 5.92
N GLY A 200 -10.77 -2.98 5.61
CA GLY A 200 -11.25 -3.04 4.23
C GLY A 200 -11.29 -1.65 3.56
N PRO A 201 -11.41 -1.58 2.22
CA PRO A 201 -11.38 -0.31 1.47
C PRO A 201 -12.50 0.67 1.85
N ALA A 202 -13.66 0.14 2.27
CA ALA A 202 -14.79 0.93 2.75
C ALA A 202 -14.67 1.35 4.23
N GLY A 203 -13.54 1.07 4.90
CA GLY A 203 -13.35 1.27 6.33
C GLY A 203 -14.00 0.19 7.21
N SER A 204 -14.45 -0.92 6.62
CA SER A 204 -15.00 -2.07 7.36
C SER A 204 -13.91 -2.71 8.21
N MET A 205 -14.24 -2.99 9.48
CA MET A 205 -13.34 -3.66 10.41
C MET A 205 -13.66 -5.16 10.46
N GLY A 206 -12.62 -5.98 10.36
CA GLY A 206 -12.66 -7.42 10.58
C GLY A 206 -11.45 -7.89 11.38
N SER A 207 -11.20 -9.20 11.34
CA SER A 207 -9.99 -9.81 11.89
C SER A 207 -9.33 -10.63 10.79
N TYR A 208 -8.02 -10.50 10.66
CA TYR A 208 -7.21 -11.30 9.77
C TYR A 208 -6.33 -12.22 10.62
N ASN A 209 -6.52 -13.53 10.45
CA ASN A 209 -5.75 -14.56 11.15
C ASN A 209 -4.69 -15.15 10.21
N ASP A 210 -3.70 -15.81 10.80
CA ASP A 210 -2.63 -16.51 10.07
C ASP A 210 -1.89 -15.56 9.13
N ILE A 211 -1.40 -14.44 9.67
CA ILE A 211 -0.60 -13.43 8.94
C ILE A 211 0.63 -14.08 8.31
N LEU A 212 1.28 -14.96 9.08
CA LEU A 212 2.34 -15.85 8.61
C LEU A 212 1.86 -17.29 8.74
N SER A 213 2.10 -18.08 7.71
CA SER A 213 1.81 -19.51 7.67
C SER A 213 2.83 -20.20 6.77
N LYS A 214 2.74 -21.53 6.62
CA LYS A 214 3.62 -22.25 5.71
C LYS A 214 3.50 -21.75 4.27
N SER A 215 2.36 -21.22 3.85
CA SER A 215 2.10 -20.74 2.49
C SER A 215 1.94 -19.22 2.42
N LYS A 216 2.48 -18.47 3.39
CA LYS A 216 2.46 -17.01 3.40
C LYS A 216 3.83 -16.44 3.75
N ALA A 217 4.15 -15.29 3.16
CA ALA A 217 5.35 -14.52 3.48
C ALA A 217 5.01 -13.03 3.50
N LEU A 218 5.74 -12.23 4.28
CA LEU A 218 5.64 -10.77 4.22
C LEU A 218 6.81 -10.22 3.43
N LEU A 219 6.56 -9.47 2.35
CA LEU A 219 7.58 -8.73 1.62
C LEU A 219 7.62 -7.28 2.14
N THR A 220 8.73 -6.82 2.68
CA THR A 220 8.85 -5.42 3.10
C THR A 220 8.86 -4.49 1.90
N ILE A 221 7.90 -3.55 1.85
CA ILE A 221 7.77 -2.54 0.79
C ILE A 221 8.30 -1.19 1.27
N HIS A 222 7.88 -0.76 2.47
CA HIS A 222 8.32 0.49 3.10
C HIS A 222 8.72 0.26 4.55
N ARG A 223 9.79 0.94 4.96
CA ARG A 223 10.24 1.01 6.36
C ARG A 223 10.78 2.41 6.63
N ILE A 224 10.07 3.16 7.46
CA ILE A 224 10.15 4.61 7.54
C ILE A 224 10.54 5.05 8.94
N ASN A 225 11.61 5.84 9.03
CA ASN A 225 12.01 6.56 10.24
C ASN A 225 11.38 7.96 10.20
N VAL A 226 10.36 8.20 11.01
CA VAL A 226 9.54 9.41 10.91
C VAL A 226 10.15 10.55 11.73
N GLY A 227 10.41 11.68 11.07
CA GLY A 227 11.10 12.83 11.66
C GLY A 227 12.60 12.64 11.87
N GLY A 228 13.15 11.48 11.49
CA GLY A 228 14.55 11.11 11.68
C GLY A 228 15.33 10.93 10.38
N PRO A 229 16.67 10.77 10.47
CA PRO A 229 17.53 10.53 9.32
C PRO A 229 17.43 9.09 8.82
N ALA A 230 18.06 8.81 7.67
CA ALA A 230 18.18 7.44 7.16
C ALA A 230 19.03 6.60 8.13
N LEU A 231 18.57 5.39 8.43
CA LEU A 231 19.30 4.46 9.30
C LEU A 231 19.87 3.33 8.45
N SER A 232 21.18 3.13 8.58
CA SER A 232 21.88 2.03 7.93
C SER A 232 21.76 0.74 8.75
N PRO A 233 22.03 -0.44 8.16
CA PRO A 233 22.04 -1.71 8.89
C PRO A 233 22.94 -1.71 10.14
N GLU A 234 23.97 -0.87 10.19
CA GLU A 234 24.87 -0.73 11.34
C GLU A 234 24.19 -0.08 12.56
N ASN A 235 23.05 0.58 12.35
CA ASN A 235 22.30 1.30 13.37
C ASN A 235 21.10 0.50 13.91
N ASP A 236 20.87 -0.72 13.42
CA ASP A 236 19.75 -1.57 13.83
C ASP A 236 20.23 -3.00 14.11
N THR A 237 19.85 -3.59 15.24
CA THR A 237 20.25 -4.96 15.61
C THR A 237 19.87 -5.97 14.53
N LEU A 238 18.69 -5.81 13.91
CA LEU A 238 18.22 -6.69 12.84
C LEU A 238 18.73 -6.28 11.45
N TRP A 239 19.58 -5.26 11.34
CA TRP A 239 20.20 -4.81 10.08
C TRP A 239 19.21 -4.31 9.03
N ARG A 240 18.10 -3.74 9.48
CA ARG A 240 17.10 -3.16 8.60
C ARG A 240 17.52 -1.75 8.21
N TYR A 241 17.23 -1.39 6.97
CA TYR A 241 17.37 -0.03 6.49
C TYR A 241 16.08 0.74 6.73
N TRP A 242 16.18 1.95 7.30
CA TRP A 242 15.03 2.84 7.53
C TRP A 242 15.18 4.12 6.71
N VAL A 243 14.12 4.50 5.98
CA VAL A 243 14.10 5.65 5.08
C VAL A 243 13.45 6.86 5.78
N PRO A 244 13.95 8.09 5.59
CA PRO A 244 13.28 9.30 6.08
C PRO A 244 11.88 9.48 5.48
N ASP A 245 10.95 10.05 6.25
CA ASP A 245 9.55 10.16 5.86
C ASP A 245 9.21 11.38 4.98
N ASP A 246 10.09 12.40 4.93
CA ASP A 246 9.79 13.69 4.30
C ASP A 246 9.33 13.60 2.84
N SER A 247 9.88 12.66 2.07
CA SER A 247 9.51 12.45 0.66
C SER A 247 8.10 11.88 0.46
N TYR A 248 7.49 11.34 1.52
CA TYR A 248 6.15 10.76 1.51
C TYR A 248 5.09 11.74 2.03
N LEU A 249 5.50 12.88 2.59
CA LEU A 249 4.58 13.88 3.11
C LEU A 249 3.80 14.55 1.98
N TYR A 250 2.49 14.56 2.15
CA TYR A 250 1.60 15.31 1.31
C TYR A 250 1.78 16.83 1.47
N LYS A 251 1.94 17.28 2.71
CA LYS A 251 2.15 18.69 3.07
C LYS A 251 3.24 18.81 4.14
N PRO A 252 4.45 19.20 3.76
CA PRO A 252 5.52 19.40 4.73
C PRO A 252 5.15 20.41 5.82
N ASP A 253 4.47 21.51 5.48
CA ASP A 253 4.11 22.59 6.41
C ASP A 253 3.12 22.21 7.52
N THR A 254 2.46 21.04 7.44
CA THR A 254 1.59 20.54 8.51
C THR A 254 2.37 19.85 9.63
N ALA A 255 3.64 19.58 9.42
CA ALA A 255 4.47 18.79 10.31
C ALA A 255 5.75 19.52 10.72
N LYS A 256 6.25 19.19 11.92
CA LYS A 256 7.58 19.57 12.40
C LYS A 256 8.25 18.36 13.01
N ASN A 257 9.58 18.31 12.92
CA ASN A 257 10.36 17.22 13.50
C ASN A 257 10.55 17.50 15.01
N SER A 258 10.44 16.45 15.81
CA SER A 258 10.78 16.44 17.22
C SER A 258 11.89 15.40 17.44
N SER A 259 12.96 15.83 18.09
CA SER A 259 14.13 15.00 18.39
C SER A 259 14.82 15.51 19.67
N PRO A 260 14.18 15.37 20.84
CA PRO A 260 14.80 15.76 22.10
C PRO A 260 16.05 14.89 22.35
N LEU A 261 16.98 15.41 23.13
CA LEU A 261 18.18 14.68 23.58
C LEU A 261 17.80 13.62 24.62
N ILE A 262 17.14 12.56 24.17
CA ILE A 262 16.81 11.38 24.98
C ILE A 262 17.91 10.34 24.75
N SER A 263 18.47 9.79 25.84
CA SER A 263 19.56 8.83 25.76
C SER A 263 19.11 7.45 25.30
N ARG A 264 17.96 6.95 25.80
CA ARG A 264 17.40 5.63 25.43
C ARG A 264 15.89 5.57 25.71
N PRO A 265 15.06 5.03 24.80
CA PRO A 265 13.64 4.76 25.07
C PRO A 265 13.46 3.78 26.24
N ASN A 266 12.41 3.94 27.03
CA ASN A 266 12.06 2.98 28.07
C ASN A 266 11.07 1.95 27.53
N TYR A 267 11.57 0.75 27.21
CA TYR A 267 10.78 -0.27 26.55
C TYR A 267 9.58 -0.83 27.34
N ASP A 268 9.40 -0.57 28.64
CA ASP A 268 8.19 -0.91 29.43
C ASP A 268 7.55 -2.30 29.12
N GLY A 269 8.40 -3.32 28.91
CA GLY A 269 7.97 -4.69 28.54
C GLY A 269 7.84 -5.00 27.04
N PHE A 270 7.90 -4.00 26.17
CA PHE A 270 8.05 -4.17 24.72
C PHE A 270 9.46 -4.62 24.34
N SER A 271 9.59 -5.28 23.19
CA SER A 271 10.88 -5.76 22.69
C SER A 271 11.64 -4.64 21.98
N GLU A 272 12.91 -4.44 22.37
CA GLU A 272 13.84 -3.48 21.74
C GLU A 272 14.23 -3.84 20.30
N TYR A 273 13.89 -5.05 19.85
CA TYR A 273 14.20 -5.52 18.51
C TYR A 273 13.09 -5.21 17.50
N ILE A 274 11.93 -4.71 17.95
CA ILE A 274 10.82 -4.31 17.07
C ILE A 274 11.21 -3.13 16.19
N ALA A 275 11.92 -2.14 16.72
CA ALA A 275 12.55 -1.05 15.96
C ALA A 275 13.72 -0.49 16.79
N PRO A 276 14.79 0.02 16.15
CA PRO A 276 15.94 0.54 16.89
C PRO A 276 15.58 1.82 17.67
N ASP A 277 16.34 2.10 18.73
CA ASP A 277 16.17 3.28 19.58
C ASP A 277 16.03 4.58 18.76
N LEU A 278 16.83 4.70 17.71
CA LEU A 278 16.86 5.88 16.82
C LEU A 278 15.52 6.17 16.13
N VAL A 279 14.66 5.17 15.93
CA VAL A 279 13.30 5.38 15.41
C VAL A 279 12.42 6.03 16.47
N TYR A 280 12.53 5.60 17.73
CA TYR A 280 11.71 6.12 18.83
C TYR A 280 12.26 7.41 19.45
N GLN A 281 13.50 7.79 19.13
CA GLN A 281 14.12 9.06 19.52
C GLN A 281 13.75 10.23 18.60
N THR A 282 13.14 9.93 17.45
CA THR A 282 12.63 10.94 16.52
C THR A 282 11.14 10.78 16.32
N ALA A 283 10.46 11.89 16.05
CA ALA A 283 9.06 11.90 15.70
C ALA A 283 8.77 13.05 14.75
N LYS A 284 7.66 12.93 14.03
CA LYS A 284 7.03 14.05 13.36
C LYS A 284 5.72 14.36 14.08
N GLU A 285 5.59 15.58 14.54
CA GLU A 285 4.42 16.08 15.25
C GLU A 285 3.77 17.24 14.49
N MET A 286 2.54 17.57 14.87
CA MET A 286 1.78 18.65 14.24
C MET A 286 2.50 20.00 14.36
N ASN A 287 2.64 20.71 13.24
CA ASN A 287 3.14 22.09 13.24
C ASN A 287 2.04 23.08 13.63
N ILE A 288 1.69 23.07 14.91
CA ILE A 288 0.69 23.93 15.53
C ILE A 288 1.30 25.33 15.68
N ASN A 289 0.64 26.34 15.11
CA ASN A 289 1.07 27.73 15.19
C ASN A 289 -0.10 28.60 15.68
N SER A 290 0.15 29.48 16.65
CA SER A 290 -0.84 30.43 17.17
C SER A 290 -1.35 31.41 16.11
N ASN A 291 -0.60 31.62 15.03
CA ASN A 291 -0.95 32.51 13.93
C ASN A 291 -1.87 31.85 12.88
N ARG A 292 -2.12 30.53 12.96
CA ARG A 292 -3.06 29.85 12.06
C ARG A 292 -4.49 30.00 12.57
N THR A 293 -5.43 30.26 11.66
CA THR A 293 -6.87 30.40 11.96
C THR A 293 -7.49 29.13 12.55
N SER A 294 -6.92 27.96 12.27
CA SER A 294 -7.32 26.69 12.86
C SER A 294 -6.15 25.70 12.85
N ASN A 295 -5.99 24.98 13.97
CA ASN A 295 -5.04 23.87 14.10
C ASN A 295 -5.72 22.49 13.91
N ASN A 296 -6.89 22.46 13.27
CA ASN A 296 -7.62 21.23 12.94
C ASN A 296 -7.23 20.73 11.55
N PHE A 297 -6.04 20.15 11.42
CA PHE A 297 -5.54 19.53 10.20
C PHE A 297 -4.85 18.21 10.52
N ASN A 298 -4.68 17.37 9.51
CA ASN A 298 -3.94 16.11 9.65
C ASN A 298 -2.55 16.25 9.04
N ILE A 299 -1.59 15.49 9.57
CA ILE A 299 -0.37 15.15 8.83
C ILE A 299 -0.69 13.90 8.01
N THR A 300 -0.31 13.90 6.74
CA THR A 300 -0.64 12.82 5.79
C THR A 300 0.58 12.38 5.02
N TRP A 301 0.77 11.07 4.93
CA TRP A 301 1.78 10.41 4.11
C TRP A 301 1.12 9.55 3.02
N PHE A 302 1.77 9.47 1.86
CA PHE A 302 1.37 8.65 0.73
C PHE A 302 2.44 7.61 0.42
N PHE A 303 2.07 6.33 0.46
CA PHE A 303 2.96 5.21 0.18
C PHE A 303 2.48 4.44 -1.03
N ASN A 304 3.37 4.18 -1.98
CA ASN A 304 3.01 3.36 -3.14
C ASN A 304 2.95 1.89 -2.75
N VAL A 305 1.84 1.23 -3.05
CA VAL A 305 1.57 -0.16 -2.67
C VAL A 305 1.00 -0.93 -3.85
N SER A 306 1.07 -2.26 -3.78
CA SER A 306 0.52 -3.12 -4.83
C SER A 306 -1.01 -3.02 -4.88
N LYS A 307 -1.56 -3.07 -6.09
CA LYS A 307 -3.01 -3.18 -6.31
C LYS A 307 -3.45 -4.63 -6.13
N ASN A 308 -4.70 -4.87 -5.75
CA ASN A 308 -5.26 -6.18 -5.45
C ASN A 308 -4.39 -7.00 -4.47
N ALA A 309 -3.81 -6.31 -3.49
CA ALA A 309 -2.88 -6.91 -2.53
C ALA A 309 -3.30 -6.55 -1.11
N VAL A 310 -2.98 -7.45 -0.18
CA VAL A 310 -3.22 -7.26 1.25
C VAL A 310 -1.89 -6.89 1.91
N HIS A 311 -1.90 -5.90 2.79
CA HIS A 311 -0.69 -5.36 3.41
C HIS A 311 -0.75 -5.48 4.93
N PHE A 312 0.34 -5.93 5.54
CA PHE A 312 0.56 -5.79 6.97
C PHE A 312 1.20 -4.42 7.24
N VAL A 313 0.60 -3.62 8.12
CA VAL A 313 1.02 -2.25 8.46
C VAL A 313 1.28 -2.19 9.95
N ARG A 314 2.51 -1.81 10.33
CA ARG A 314 2.90 -1.57 11.72
C ARG A 314 3.23 -0.10 11.91
N VAL A 315 2.59 0.54 12.88
CA VAL A 315 2.71 1.96 13.16
C VAL A 315 3.40 2.15 14.51
N HIS A 316 4.51 2.86 14.54
CA HIS A 316 5.37 2.99 15.72
C HIS A 316 5.19 4.34 16.42
N PHE A 317 5.04 4.31 17.74
CA PHE A 317 4.81 5.47 18.57
C PHE A 317 5.73 5.47 19.79
N CYS A 318 6.16 6.65 20.21
CA CYS A 318 6.91 6.91 21.43
C CYS A 318 6.71 8.38 21.78
N ASP A 319 6.04 8.67 22.91
CA ASP A 319 5.73 10.05 23.27
C ASP A 319 6.99 10.77 23.77
N ILE A 320 7.60 11.51 22.85
CA ILE A 320 8.75 12.39 23.04
C ILE A 320 8.38 13.86 22.82
N VAL A 321 7.08 14.15 22.71
CA VAL A 321 6.52 15.45 22.34
C VAL A 321 5.86 16.11 23.55
N SER A 322 5.14 15.33 24.35
CA SER A 322 4.42 15.83 25.52
C SER A 322 5.38 16.22 26.65
N PRO A 323 5.07 17.28 27.42
CA PRO A 323 5.93 17.74 28.52
C PRO A 323 5.86 16.84 29.78
N SER A 324 4.79 16.06 29.95
CA SER A 324 4.61 15.15 31.08
C SER A 324 3.73 13.95 30.72
N PRO A 325 3.91 12.78 31.37
CA PRO A 325 3.01 11.64 31.21
C PRO A 325 1.58 11.97 31.68
N GLY A 326 0.57 11.30 31.12
CA GLY A 326 -0.81 11.41 31.59
C GLY A 326 -1.55 12.68 31.15
N ALA A 327 -1.02 13.38 30.15
CA ALA A 327 -1.81 14.33 29.37
C ALA A 327 -3.08 13.62 28.83
N LEU A 328 -4.19 14.35 28.70
CA LEU A 328 -5.41 13.88 28.02
C LEU A 328 -5.19 13.80 26.49
N LEU A 329 -4.03 13.29 26.08
CA LEU A 329 -3.60 13.18 24.71
C LEU A 329 -4.32 12.00 24.05
N ARG A 330 -5.12 12.34 23.05
CA ARG A 330 -5.84 11.40 22.21
C ARG A 330 -5.83 11.94 20.80
N PHE A 331 -5.41 11.12 19.86
CA PHE A 331 -5.39 11.50 18.46
C PHE A 331 -5.88 10.34 17.62
N ASN A 332 -6.25 10.62 16.37
CA ASN A 332 -6.71 9.59 15.46
C ASN A 332 -5.60 9.26 14.46
N LEU A 333 -5.35 7.97 14.28
CA LEU A 333 -4.71 7.39 13.11
C LEU A 333 -5.79 7.15 12.06
N TYR A 334 -5.53 7.53 10.82
CA TYR A 334 -6.39 7.25 9.68
C TYR A 334 -5.63 6.42 8.65
N ILE A 335 -6.27 5.37 8.18
CA ILE A 335 -5.80 4.58 7.04
C ILE A 335 -6.82 4.81 5.93
N TYR A 336 -6.35 5.24 4.76
CA TYR A 336 -7.18 5.81 3.70
C TYR A 336 -8.04 6.99 4.21
N SER A 337 -9.22 7.20 3.62
CA SER A 337 -10.19 8.20 4.08
C SER A 337 -11.28 7.63 4.99
N ASN A 338 -11.41 6.30 5.04
CA ASN A 338 -12.62 5.65 5.53
C ASN A 338 -12.40 4.92 6.87
N PHE A 339 -11.15 4.72 7.29
CA PHE A 339 -10.82 4.09 8.56
C PHE A 339 -10.16 5.09 9.50
N SER A 340 -10.62 5.08 10.76
CA SER A 340 -10.01 5.84 11.86
C SER A 340 -9.84 4.95 13.08
N HIS A 341 -8.67 4.99 13.69
CA HIS A 341 -8.35 4.32 14.94
C HIS A 341 -7.91 5.36 15.98
N GLU A 342 -8.51 5.30 17.16
CA GLU A 342 -8.16 6.19 18.26
C GLU A 342 -6.87 5.70 18.93
N ILE A 343 -5.89 6.58 19.05
CA ILE A 343 -4.64 6.34 19.77
C ILE A 343 -4.72 7.05 21.11
N ILE A 344 -4.64 6.27 22.18
CA ILE A 344 -4.56 6.73 23.57
C ILE A 344 -3.25 6.20 24.16
N PRO A 345 -2.13 6.94 24.06
CA PRO A 345 -0.81 6.43 24.44
C PRO A 345 -0.77 5.90 25.88
N TYR A 346 -1.30 6.67 26.83
CA TYR A 346 -1.22 6.36 28.27
C TYR A 346 -2.20 5.27 28.76
N GLU A 347 -2.92 4.60 27.85
CA GLU A 347 -3.57 3.31 28.15
C GLU A 347 -2.65 2.12 27.84
N LYS A 348 -1.60 2.33 27.02
CA LYS A 348 -0.64 1.31 26.59
C LYS A 348 0.71 1.42 27.31
N ILE A 349 1.12 2.63 27.66
CA ILE A 349 2.41 2.91 28.30
C ILE A 349 2.23 3.69 29.61
N SER A 350 3.13 3.46 30.57
CA SER A 350 3.05 4.09 31.89
C SER A 350 3.80 5.43 32.02
N GLN A 351 4.66 5.77 31.05
CA GLN A 351 5.54 6.93 31.12
C GLN A 351 5.92 7.49 29.74
N LEU A 352 6.51 8.69 29.71
CA LEU A 352 7.09 9.27 28.50
C LEU A 352 8.24 8.43 27.95
N ALA A 353 8.52 8.63 26.66
CA ALA A 353 9.59 7.96 25.91
C ALA A 353 9.52 6.43 25.98
N ALA A 354 8.34 5.87 26.26
CA ALA A 354 8.08 4.44 26.17
C ALA A 354 7.51 4.11 24.78
N PRO A 355 8.15 3.19 24.04
CA PRO A 355 7.71 2.80 22.72
C PRO A 355 6.53 1.84 22.79
N PHE A 356 5.63 1.98 21.83
CA PHE A 356 4.56 1.03 21.54
C PHE A 356 4.27 1.05 20.04
N TYR A 357 3.47 0.09 19.57
CA TYR A 357 3.08 0.02 18.17
C TYR A 357 1.68 -0.56 18.03
N ASP A 358 1.06 -0.29 16.88
CA ASP A 358 -0.20 -0.90 16.47
C ASP A 358 -0.06 -1.57 15.11
N ASP A 359 -0.62 -2.78 15.01
CA ASP A 359 -0.57 -3.62 13.83
C ASP A 359 -1.95 -3.70 13.17
N PHE A 360 -1.97 -3.58 11.84
CA PHE A 360 -3.17 -3.69 11.01
C PHE A 360 -2.88 -4.57 9.80
N VAL A 361 -3.91 -5.26 9.33
CA VAL A 361 -3.92 -5.82 7.96
C VAL A 361 -4.85 -4.94 7.13
N VAL A 362 -4.37 -4.46 6.00
CA VAL A 362 -5.03 -3.45 5.17
C VAL A 362 -5.20 -4.00 3.77
N ASP A 363 -6.46 -4.14 3.36
CA ASP A 363 -6.80 -4.51 1.99
C ASP A 363 -6.66 -3.30 1.06
N SER A 364 -6.09 -3.51 -0.12
CA SER A 364 -5.85 -2.42 -1.07
C SER A 364 -7.17 -1.86 -1.58
N ASP A 365 -7.27 -0.53 -1.65
CA ASP A 365 -8.37 0.14 -2.34
C ASP A 365 -8.20 0.19 -3.87
N ASP A 366 -7.21 -0.54 -4.39
CA ASP A 366 -6.80 -0.62 -5.80
C ASP A 366 -6.33 0.71 -6.41
N SER A 367 -6.18 1.78 -5.62
CA SER A 367 -5.60 3.05 -6.08
C SER A 367 -4.11 2.93 -6.38
N GLY A 368 -3.43 1.97 -5.75
CA GLY A 368 -1.97 1.82 -5.76
C GLY A 368 -1.25 2.75 -4.77
N ILE A 369 -2.00 3.47 -3.93
CA ILE A 369 -1.45 4.40 -2.95
C ILE A 369 -2.13 4.18 -1.60
N MET A 370 -1.36 3.82 -0.58
CA MET A 370 -1.82 3.79 0.80
C MET A 370 -1.64 5.16 1.45
N ARG A 371 -2.74 5.74 1.91
CA ARG A 371 -2.73 7.00 2.67
C ARG A 371 -2.74 6.70 4.16
N ILE A 372 -1.74 7.18 4.88
CA ILE A 372 -1.70 7.14 6.35
C ILE A 372 -1.75 8.57 6.86
N SER A 373 -2.60 8.87 7.84
CA SER A 373 -2.67 10.21 8.43
C SER A 373 -2.80 10.16 9.95
N ILE A 374 -2.30 11.18 10.62
CA ILE A 374 -2.56 11.41 12.04
C ILE A 374 -3.15 12.80 12.22
N GLY A 375 -4.08 12.95 13.16
CA GLY A 375 -4.72 14.23 13.42
C GLY A 375 -5.30 14.34 14.83
N PRO A 376 -5.48 15.57 15.32
CA PRO A 376 -5.89 15.82 16.69
C PRO A 376 -7.37 15.47 16.84
N ARG A 377 -7.77 15.09 18.05
CA ARG A 377 -9.19 14.98 18.37
C ARG A 377 -9.70 16.23 19.09
N GLN A 378 -11.01 16.48 18.98
CA GLN A 378 -11.63 17.64 19.62
C GLN A 378 -11.82 17.46 21.13
N ASP A 379 -11.96 16.20 21.58
CA ASP A 379 -12.12 15.82 22.99
C ASP A 379 -10.78 15.63 23.72
N SER A 380 -9.65 15.74 23.00
CA SER A 380 -8.32 15.68 23.61
C SER A 380 -7.97 17.01 24.27
N GLY A 381 -7.38 16.94 25.47
CA GLY A 381 -6.87 18.12 26.17
C GLY A 381 -5.72 18.78 25.42
N ASP A 382 -4.89 17.99 24.74
CA ASP A 382 -3.78 18.44 23.91
C ASP A 382 -4.07 18.14 22.44
N LYS A 383 -4.31 19.19 21.65
CA LYS A 383 -4.63 19.07 20.22
C LYS A 383 -3.40 18.83 19.36
N THR A 384 -2.68 17.76 19.63
CA THR A 384 -1.51 17.32 18.86
C THR A 384 -1.62 15.85 18.47
N ALA A 385 -0.76 15.44 17.56
CA ALA A 385 -0.58 14.05 17.13
C ALA A 385 0.88 13.88 16.73
N PHE A 386 1.43 12.69 16.93
CA PHE A 386 2.81 12.36 16.56
C PHE A 386 2.93 10.94 16.00
N LEU A 387 4.01 10.70 15.26
CA LEU A 387 4.40 9.41 14.72
C LEU A 387 5.92 9.27 14.72
N ASN A 388 6.45 8.09 15.04
CA ASN A 388 7.88 7.84 15.17
C ASN A 388 8.42 6.92 14.06
N GLY A 389 7.60 5.97 13.58
CA GLY A 389 8.00 5.06 12.51
C GLY A 389 6.82 4.36 11.85
N LEU A 390 7.05 3.78 10.68
CA LEU A 390 6.04 3.02 9.94
C LEU A 390 6.69 1.89 9.14
N GLU A 391 6.09 0.70 9.17
CA GLU A 391 6.44 -0.42 8.31
C GLU A 391 5.22 -0.87 7.50
N ILE A 392 5.40 -1.06 6.20
CA ILE A 392 4.38 -1.59 5.28
C ILE A 392 4.97 -2.78 4.56
N MET A 393 4.32 -3.94 4.71
CA MET A 393 4.73 -5.21 4.12
C MET A 393 3.57 -5.80 3.33
N GLU A 394 3.84 -6.35 2.16
CA GLU A 394 2.84 -7.06 1.34
C GLU A 394 2.72 -8.52 1.80
N ILE A 395 1.50 -9.01 2.01
CA ILE A 395 1.25 -10.42 2.34
C ILE A 395 1.20 -11.23 1.04
N MET A 396 2.22 -12.07 0.85
CA MET A 396 2.39 -12.97 -0.29
C MET A 396 1.80 -14.36 0.00
N GLY A 397 1.46 -15.12 -1.04
CA GLY A 397 1.16 -16.56 -0.92
C GLY A 397 -0.33 -16.94 -0.81
N GLU A 398 -1.22 -15.97 -0.59
CA GLU A 398 -2.62 -16.13 -1.01
C GLU A 398 -2.75 -15.83 -2.50
N LEU A 399 -3.69 -16.50 -3.15
CA LEU A 399 -3.99 -16.41 -4.58
C LEU A 399 -4.27 -14.97 -5.02
N SER A 400 -3.24 -14.14 -5.21
CA SER A 400 -3.30 -12.77 -5.73
C SER A 400 -3.56 -12.72 -7.25
N LYS A 401 -4.00 -13.85 -7.83
CA LYS A 401 -4.56 -13.93 -9.18
C LYS A 401 -5.86 -14.73 -9.16
N GLY A 402 -6.98 -14.00 -9.20
CA GLY A 402 -8.19 -14.43 -9.88
C GLY A 402 -9.34 -14.93 -9.00
N ALA A 403 -10.50 -14.31 -9.25
CA ALA A 403 -11.83 -14.65 -8.77
C ALA A 403 -12.10 -14.30 -7.31
N ARG A 404 -12.86 -13.21 -7.14
CA ARG A 404 -13.99 -13.20 -6.22
C ARG A 404 -14.69 -14.55 -6.36
N ALA A 405 -14.46 -15.46 -5.42
CA ALA A 405 -15.49 -16.37 -5.02
C ALA A 405 -16.61 -15.47 -4.49
N SER A 406 -17.54 -15.10 -5.37
CA SER A 406 -18.92 -15.07 -4.91
C SER A 406 -19.10 -16.37 -4.16
N ASP A 407 -19.52 -16.29 -2.90
CA ASP A 407 -20.00 -17.44 -2.16
C ASP A 407 -20.73 -18.37 -3.15
N PRO A 408 -20.31 -19.64 -3.30
CA PRO A 408 -21.25 -20.58 -3.87
C PRO A 408 -22.38 -20.58 -2.87
N LYS A 409 -23.48 -19.88 -3.20
CA LYS A 409 -24.77 -20.13 -2.58
C LYS A 409 -24.87 -21.65 -2.56
N SER A 410 -24.86 -22.23 -1.37
CA SER A 410 -25.22 -23.62 -1.20
C SER A 410 -26.61 -23.71 -1.79
N THR A 411 -26.67 -24.17 -3.04
CA THR A 411 -27.94 -24.39 -3.68
C THR A 411 -28.47 -25.57 -2.90
N GLY A 412 -29.42 -25.30 -2.02
CA GLY A 412 -30.07 -26.31 -1.21
C GLY A 412 -30.73 -27.32 -2.13
N VAL A 413 -29.98 -28.33 -2.56
CA VAL A 413 -30.50 -29.52 -3.25
C VAL A 413 -31.52 -30.22 -2.34
N PHE A 414 -31.43 -30.02 -1.03
CA PHE A 414 -32.42 -30.46 -0.05
C PHE A 414 -33.74 -29.66 -0.04
N VAL A 415 -33.76 -28.41 -0.53
CA VAL A 415 -35.00 -27.59 -0.55
C VAL A 415 -35.85 -27.89 -1.79
N ILE A 416 -35.23 -28.21 -2.93
CA ILE A 416 -35.97 -28.56 -4.16
C ILE A 416 -36.60 -29.95 -4.03
N VAL A 417 -35.88 -30.93 -3.48
CA VAL A 417 -36.42 -32.28 -3.26
C VAL A 417 -37.54 -32.27 -2.21
N GLY A 418 -37.43 -31.44 -1.16
CA GLY A 418 -38.49 -31.27 -0.16
C GLY A 418 -39.75 -30.57 -0.68
N SER A 419 -39.59 -29.59 -1.59
CA SER A 419 -40.71 -28.81 -2.13
C SER A 419 -41.54 -29.58 -3.16
N VAL A 420 -40.92 -30.44 -3.96
CA VAL A 420 -41.63 -31.29 -4.94
C VAL A 420 -42.41 -32.40 -4.24
N LEU A 421 -41.84 -33.02 -3.21
CA LEU A 421 -42.56 -34.03 -2.41
C LEU A 421 -43.71 -33.41 -1.60
N GLY A 422 -43.50 -32.24 -1.00
CA GLY A 422 -44.55 -31.51 -0.26
C GLY A 422 -45.69 -31.03 -1.18
N GLY A 423 -45.35 -30.52 -2.36
CA GLY A 423 -46.33 -30.07 -3.36
C GLY A 423 -47.19 -31.21 -3.91
N LEU A 424 -46.61 -32.38 -4.16
CA LEU A 424 -47.35 -33.57 -4.61
C LEU A 424 -48.34 -34.07 -3.54
N VAL A 425 -47.95 -34.04 -2.27
CA VAL A 425 -48.86 -34.41 -1.16
C VAL A 425 -50.00 -33.40 -1.03
N LEU A 426 -49.74 -32.09 -1.18
CA LEU A 426 -50.76 -31.06 -1.11
C LEU A 426 -51.77 -31.16 -2.28
N ILE A 427 -51.29 -31.46 -3.49
CA ILE A 427 -52.13 -31.68 -4.67
C ILE A 427 -53.00 -32.93 -4.50
N CYS A 428 -52.46 -34.01 -3.93
CA CYS A 428 -53.24 -35.21 -3.61
C CYS A 428 -54.34 -34.92 -2.57
N ILE A 429 -54.05 -34.12 -1.53
CA ILE A 429 -55.05 -33.73 -0.51
C ILE A 429 -56.13 -32.83 -1.13
N LEU A 430 -55.76 -31.84 -1.97
CA LEU A 430 -56.71 -31.00 -2.69
C LEU A 430 -57.57 -31.81 -3.68
N GLY A 431 -56.99 -32.81 -4.35
CA GLY A 431 -57.71 -33.74 -5.22
C GLY A 431 -58.76 -34.54 -4.44
N VAL A 432 -58.42 -35.05 -3.25
CA VAL A 432 -59.36 -35.77 -2.38
C VAL A 432 -60.47 -34.84 -1.89
N VAL A 433 -60.14 -33.62 -1.47
CA VAL A 433 -61.13 -32.62 -1.02
C VAL A 433 -62.08 -32.20 -2.17
N LEU A 434 -61.58 -32.05 -3.39
CA LEU A 434 -62.40 -31.74 -4.56
C LEU A 434 -63.27 -32.92 -5.00
N CYS A 435 -62.77 -34.16 -4.88
CA CYS A 435 -63.57 -35.37 -5.12
C CYS A 435 -64.67 -35.55 -4.07
N LEU A 436 -64.41 -35.22 -2.81
CA LEU A 436 -65.41 -35.25 -1.74
C LEU A 436 -66.40 -34.07 -1.82
N GLY A 437 -65.93 -32.90 -2.29
CA GLY A 437 -66.76 -31.71 -2.52
C GLY A 437 -67.67 -31.81 -3.74
N ARG A 438 -67.25 -32.51 -4.80
CA ARG A 438 -68.06 -32.75 -6.01
C ARG A 438 -69.20 -33.75 -5.81
N ARG A 439 -69.20 -34.53 -4.72
CA ARG A 439 -70.35 -35.37 -4.33
C ARG A 439 -71.48 -34.59 -3.66
N ARG A 440 -71.32 -33.29 -3.40
CA ARG A 440 -72.33 -32.48 -2.73
C ARG A 440 -72.41 -31.08 -3.34
N ARG A 441 -73.18 -30.91 -4.43
CA ARG A 441 -74.03 -29.72 -4.69
C ARG A 441 -74.80 -29.86 -6.01
N LYS A 442 -76.13 -29.82 -5.90
CA LYS A 442 -77.12 -29.67 -6.99
C LYS A 442 -77.25 -28.19 -7.40
N PRO A 443 -77.79 -27.88 -8.61
CA PRO A 443 -77.75 -26.53 -9.19
C PRO A 443 -79.01 -25.70 -8.91
N LYS A 444 -78.90 -24.37 -8.99
CA LYS A 444 -80.00 -23.45 -9.35
C LYS A 444 -79.50 -22.24 -10.17
N ALA A 445 -80.35 -21.87 -11.13
CA ALA A 445 -80.32 -20.82 -12.16
C ALA A 445 -80.28 -19.39 -11.55
N ALA A 446 -79.65 -18.35 -12.12
CA ALA A 446 -79.60 -17.68 -13.44
C ALA A 446 -80.49 -16.42 -13.49
N GLU A 447 -79.90 -15.31 -13.95
CA GLU A 447 -80.44 -14.07 -14.58
C GLU A 447 -79.52 -12.89 -14.20
N SER A 448 -79.26 -11.84 -14.98
CA SER A 448 -79.45 -11.46 -16.39
C SER A 448 -79.04 -9.97 -16.50
N LEU A 449 -78.22 -9.62 -17.51
CA LEU A 449 -78.03 -8.29 -18.18
C LEU A 449 -77.56 -7.10 -17.30
N GLY A 450 -76.62 -6.21 -17.66
CA GLY A 450 -76.05 -5.80 -18.93
C GLY A 450 -76.18 -4.27 -19.09
N TRP A 451 -75.08 -3.49 -19.02
CA TRP A 451 -74.68 -2.39 -19.93
C TRP A 451 -73.59 -1.43 -19.37
N SER A 452 -72.44 -1.41 -20.05
CA SER A 452 -71.77 -0.30 -20.79
C SER A 452 -71.46 1.11 -20.19
N PRO A 453 -70.45 1.85 -20.74
CA PRO A 453 -69.42 2.54 -19.95
C PRO A 453 -69.09 4.04 -20.29
N VAL A 454 -68.00 4.53 -19.65
CA VAL A 454 -67.09 5.71 -19.86
C VAL A 454 -67.66 7.11 -19.45
N PRO A 455 -66.87 8.17 -19.08
CA PRO A 455 -65.41 8.36 -19.20
C PRO A 455 -64.63 9.16 -18.09
N VAL A 456 -63.33 9.31 -18.40
CA VAL A 456 -62.17 10.05 -17.85
C VAL A 456 -62.39 11.49 -17.31
N HIS A 457 -61.81 11.87 -16.15
CA HIS A 457 -60.80 12.96 -15.96
C HIS A 457 -60.42 13.35 -14.50
N ARG A 458 -59.11 13.57 -14.32
CA ARG A 458 -58.41 14.70 -13.64
C ARG A 458 -58.14 14.69 -12.12
N GLY A 459 -56.84 14.61 -11.80
CA GLY A 459 -56.10 15.66 -11.06
C GLY A 459 -55.76 15.39 -9.58
N GLY A 460 -54.48 15.50 -9.22
CA GLY A 460 -54.04 15.64 -7.82
C GLY A 460 -52.54 15.43 -7.61
N SER A 461 -51.82 16.53 -7.41
CA SER A 461 -50.40 16.63 -7.03
C SER A 461 -50.13 16.18 -5.58
N THR A 462 -48.94 15.66 -5.30
CA THR A 462 -48.20 15.94 -4.06
C THR A 462 -46.70 15.72 -4.26
N ASP A 463 -45.95 16.81 -4.13
CA ASP A 463 -44.51 16.86 -3.85
C ASP A 463 -44.15 16.08 -2.57
N SER A 464 -43.07 15.30 -2.62
CA SER A 464 -42.30 14.91 -1.43
C SER A 464 -40.88 15.48 -1.52
N ARG A 465 -40.79 16.69 -0.97
CA ARG A 465 -39.59 17.38 -0.51
C ARG A 465 -38.79 16.46 0.45
N MET A 466 -37.65 15.94 0.02
CA MET A 466 -36.61 15.44 0.93
C MET A 466 -35.60 16.56 1.15
N GLN A 467 -35.63 17.12 2.37
CA GLN A 467 -34.67 18.11 2.85
C GLN A 467 -33.27 17.50 2.91
N ALA A 468 -32.35 18.10 2.18
CA ALA A 468 -30.93 17.98 2.43
C ALA A 468 -30.60 18.59 3.81
N PRO A 469 -29.70 18.00 4.61
CA PRO A 469 -29.14 18.70 5.76
C PRO A 469 -28.20 19.79 5.22
N GLU A 470 -28.65 21.03 5.27
CA GLU A 470 -27.79 22.22 5.24
C GLU A 470 -26.80 22.13 6.41
N GLY A 471 -25.50 22.15 6.10
CA GLY A 471 -24.45 22.23 7.12
C GLY A 471 -23.11 21.59 6.77
N ALA A 472 -22.98 20.88 5.65
CA ALA A 472 -21.66 20.46 5.17
C ALA A 472 -20.99 21.65 4.47
N ILE A 473 -20.13 22.36 5.20
CA ILE A 473 -19.18 23.30 4.62
C ILE A 473 -18.32 22.50 3.64
N VAL A 474 -18.63 22.63 2.35
CA VAL A 474 -17.76 22.20 1.26
C VAL A 474 -16.55 23.12 1.32
N GLY A 475 -15.55 22.70 2.10
CA GLY A 475 -14.23 23.31 2.06
C GLY A 475 -13.68 23.21 0.63
N PRO A 476 -12.97 24.23 0.14
CA PRO A 476 -12.39 24.14 -1.20
C PRO A 476 -11.46 22.93 -1.28
N LEU A 477 -11.50 22.22 -2.42
CA LEU A 477 -10.66 21.07 -2.81
C LEU A 477 -9.13 21.36 -2.79
N THR A 478 -8.77 22.58 -2.40
CA THR A 478 -7.45 23.14 -2.23
C THR A 478 -6.82 22.65 -0.93
N PRO A 479 -6.13 21.49 -0.95
CA PRO A 479 -4.69 21.70 -1.01
C PRO A 479 -3.87 20.53 -1.56
N ILE A 480 -4.39 19.77 -2.54
CA ILE A 480 -3.63 18.64 -3.12
C ILE A 480 -2.46 19.10 -3.99
N LEU A 481 -2.47 20.36 -4.39
CA LEU A 481 -1.73 20.80 -5.56
C LEU A 481 -1.17 22.20 -5.29
N ASN A 482 -0.13 22.30 -4.47
CA ASN A 482 0.57 23.58 -4.27
C ASN A 482 1.56 23.83 -5.43
N LEU A 483 1.01 23.93 -6.64
CA LEU A 483 1.77 23.96 -7.89
C LEU A 483 1.88 25.37 -8.50
N GLY A 484 1.26 26.40 -7.92
CA GLY A 484 1.20 27.74 -8.54
C GLY A 484 0.46 27.78 -9.88
N LEU A 485 -0.23 26.69 -10.25
CA LEU A 485 -0.93 26.48 -11.52
C LEU A 485 -2.45 26.62 -11.39
N LYS A 486 -2.96 27.16 -10.28
CA LYS A 486 -4.41 27.30 -10.05
C LYS A 486 -4.94 28.54 -10.77
N ILE A 487 -5.96 28.36 -11.59
CA ILE A 487 -6.68 29.43 -12.30
C ILE A 487 -8.09 29.54 -11.70
N SER A 488 -8.52 30.76 -11.38
CA SER A 488 -9.84 30.98 -10.80
C SER A 488 -10.95 30.61 -11.79
N PHE A 489 -12.07 30.09 -11.30
CA PHE A 489 -13.20 29.74 -12.15
C PHE A 489 -13.72 30.97 -12.92
N SER A 490 -13.72 32.14 -12.28
CA SER A 490 -14.11 33.41 -12.91
C SER A 490 -13.25 33.77 -14.13
N GLU A 491 -11.95 33.47 -14.08
CA GLU A 491 -11.04 33.71 -15.18
C GLU A 491 -11.27 32.73 -16.34
N ILE A 492 -11.54 31.46 -16.04
CA ILE A 492 -11.89 30.45 -17.05
C ILE A 492 -13.22 30.78 -17.72
N GLN A 493 -14.22 31.24 -16.96
CA GLN A 493 -15.49 31.70 -17.52
C GLN A 493 -15.29 32.87 -18.48
N LEU A 494 -14.49 33.86 -18.11
CA LEU A 494 -14.16 34.98 -19.01
C LEU A 494 -13.42 34.48 -20.26
N ALA A 495 -12.42 33.62 -20.10
CA ALA A 495 -11.62 33.09 -21.20
C ALA A 495 -12.46 32.31 -22.22
N THR A 496 -13.46 31.57 -21.75
CA THR A 496 -14.33 30.71 -22.56
C THR A 496 -15.64 31.38 -23.00
N ASN A 497 -15.86 32.66 -22.66
CA ASN A 497 -17.16 33.34 -22.84
C ASN A 497 -18.33 32.54 -22.22
N ASN A 498 -18.17 32.18 -20.95
CA ASN A 498 -19.08 31.33 -20.18
C ASN A 498 -19.35 29.96 -20.82
N PHE A 499 -18.28 29.29 -21.26
CA PHE A 499 -18.34 27.99 -21.95
C PHE A 499 -19.28 28.00 -23.17
N ASP A 500 -19.14 29.04 -24.01
CA ASP A 500 -19.94 29.19 -25.24
C ASP A 500 -19.81 27.93 -26.12
N MET A 501 -20.94 27.31 -26.45
CA MET A 501 -20.98 26.10 -27.27
C MET A 501 -20.39 26.32 -28.66
N LYS A 502 -20.34 27.56 -29.16
CA LYS A 502 -19.65 27.89 -30.43
C LYS A 502 -18.14 27.73 -30.34
N LYS A 503 -17.56 27.72 -29.13
CA LYS A 503 -16.12 27.53 -28.87
C LYS A 503 -15.78 26.09 -28.48
N LYS A 504 -16.72 25.16 -28.53
CA LYS A 504 -16.47 23.74 -28.28
C LYS A 504 -15.57 23.17 -29.39
N ILE A 505 -14.46 22.56 -28.99
CA ILE A 505 -13.49 21.94 -29.91
C ILE A 505 -13.44 20.41 -29.79
N GLY A 506 -14.02 19.82 -28.74
CA GLY A 506 -14.06 18.36 -28.58
C GLY A 506 -14.97 17.87 -27.45
N LYS A 507 -15.27 16.57 -27.44
CA LYS A 507 -15.90 15.86 -26.31
C LYS A 507 -15.26 14.47 -26.20
N GLY A 508 -14.84 14.09 -24.99
CA GLY A 508 -14.24 12.80 -24.67
C GLY A 508 -14.79 12.21 -23.37
N GLY A 509 -14.17 11.12 -22.88
CA GLY A 509 -14.63 10.41 -21.67
C GLY A 509 -14.57 11.25 -20.38
N PHE A 510 -13.66 12.22 -20.32
CA PHE A 510 -13.51 13.14 -19.19
C PHE A 510 -14.44 14.36 -19.25
N GLY A 511 -15.08 14.64 -20.40
CA GLY A 511 -15.97 15.81 -20.55
C GLY A 511 -15.80 16.58 -21.85
N THR A 512 -16.06 17.89 -21.81
CA THR A 512 -16.10 18.77 -23.00
C THR A 512 -14.89 19.69 -23.02
N VAL A 513 -14.30 19.88 -24.21
CA VAL A 513 -13.15 20.77 -24.41
C VAL A 513 -13.59 22.03 -25.17
N PHE A 514 -13.22 23.19 -24.64
CA PHE A 514 -13.52 24.51 -25.20
C PHE A 514 -12.22 25.26 -25.54
N ARG A 515 -12.23 26.04 -26.62
CA ARG A 515 -11.18 27.03 -26.88
C ARG A 515 -11.42 28.27 -26.02
N GLY A 516 -10.37 28.78 -25.40
CA GLY A 516 -10.42 30.01 -24.62
C GLY A 516 -9.18 30.88 -24.83
N THR A 517 -9.26 32.11 -24.33
CA THR A 517 -8.13 33.05 -24.33
C THR A 517 -7.98 33.63 -22.93
N LEU A 518 -6.84 33.35 -22.26
CA LEU A 518 -6.55 33.89 -20.93
C LEU A 518 -6.29 35.41 -21.00
N ARG A 519 -6.33 36.10 -19.86
CA ARG A 519 -6.18 37.57 -19.79
C ARG A 519 -4.84 38.09 -20.32
N ASN A 520 -3.81 37.26 -20.25
CA ASN A 520 -2.49 37.54 -20.80
C ASN A 520 -2.38 37.33 -22.32
N GLY A 521 -3.49 36.98 -22.99
CA GLY A 521 -3.55 36.74 -24.44
C GLY A 521 -3.20 35.31 -24.86
N THR A 522 -2.87 34.41 -23.93
CA THR A 522 -2.53 33.01 -24.25
C THR A 522 -3.77 32.24 -24.68
N GLU A 523 -3.72 31.61 -25.85
CA GLU A 523 -4.77 30.68 -26.31
C GLU A 523 -4.66 29.34 -25.59
N VAL A 524 -5.81 28.85 -25.12
CA VAL A 524 -5.88 27.64 -24.27
C VAL A 524 -6.99 26.69 -24.69
N ALA A 525 -6.76 25.40 -24.45
CA ALA A 525 -7.78 24.36 -24.48
C ALA A 525 -8.26 24.06 -23.05
N VAL A 526 -9.54 24.29 -22.79
CA VAL A 526 -10.19 24.15 -21.48
C VAL A 526 -11.02 22.88 -21.47
N LYS A 527 -10.50 21.83 -20.82
CA LYS A 527 -11.15 20.52 -20.67
C LYS A 527 -11.92 20.51 -19.35
N ARG A 528 -13.24 20.60 -19.43
CA ARG A 528 -14.17 20.68 -18.30
C ARG A 528 -14.92 19.37 -18.11
N SER A 529 -14.93 18.84 -16.89
CA SER A 529 -15.74 17.67 -16.53
C SER A 529 -17.24 17.98 -16.58
N GLU A 530 -18.09 16.95 -16.63
CA GLU A 530 -19.53 17.19 -16.50
C GLU A 530 -19.84 17.77 -15.11
N PRO A 531 -20.59 18.90 -15.01
CA PRO A 531 -20.83 19.54 -13.71
C PRO A 531 -21.58 18.62 -12.76
N GLY A 532 -21.07 18.46 -11.53
CA GLY A 532 -21.69 17.61 -10.50
C GLY A 532 -21.35 16.12 -10.58
N SER A 533 -20.66 15.65 -11.64
CA SER A 533 -20.16 14.27 -11.69
C SER A 533 -18.82 14.18 -10.95
N HIS A 534 -18.76 13.38 -9.88
CA HIS A 534 -17.49 13.03 -9.20
C HIS A 534 -16.75 11.88 -9.90
N GLN A 535 -17.33 11.35 -10.97
CA GLN A 535 -16.72 10.38 -11.86
C GLN A 535 -15.59 11.07 -12.62
N GLY A 536 -14.35 10.58 -12.50
CA GLY A 536 -13.18 11.21 -13.08
C GLY A 536 -12.26 11.96 -12.10
N LEU A 537 -12.61 12.02 -10.81
CA LEU A 537 -11.79 12.72 -9.79
C LEU A 537 -10.37 12.12 -9.66
N PRO A 538 -10.17 10.79 -9.62
CA PRO A 538 -8.83 10.22 -9.63
C PRO A 538 -8.04 10.63 -10.86
N GLU A 539 -8.65 10.57 -12.05
CA GLU A 539 -8.04 10.93 -13.33
C GLU A 539 -7.64 12.41 -13.36
N PHE A 540 -8.51 13.30 -12.86
CA PHE A 540 -8.24 14.73 -12.73
C PHE A 540 -7.02 14.99 -11.84
N GLN A 541 -6.96 14.35 -10.67
CA GLN A 541 -5.86 14.51 -9.73
C GLN A 541 -4.55 13.95 -10.28
N THR A 542 -4.60 12.76 -10.88
CA THR A 542 -3.44 12.13 -11.53
C THR A 542 -2.92 13.02 -12.66
N GLU A 543 -3.79 13.52 -13.53
CA GLU A 543 -3.40 14.35 -14.67
C GLU A 543 -2.69 15.65 -14.20
N ILE A 544 -3.15 16.27 -13.11
CA ILE A 544 -2.48 17.45 -12.55
C ILE A 544 -1.14 17.07 -11.91
N ILE A 545 -1.07 16.01 -11.09
CA ILE A 545 0.17 15.63 -10.39
C ILE A 545 1.28 15.28 -11.40
N VAL A 546 0.93 14.56 -12.46
CA VAL A 546 1.86 14.11 -13.50
C VAL A 546 2.29 15.28 -14.37
N LEU A 547 1.34 15.99 -15.00
CA LEU A 547 1.67 16.99 -16.02
C LEU A 547 2.20 18.30 -15.44
N SER A 548 1.92 18.60 -14.17
CA SER A 548 2.52 19.76 -13.50
C SER A 548 4.03 19.64 -13.28
N LYS A 549 4.56 18.41 -13.27
CA LYS A 549 5.99 18.11 -13.08
C LYS A 549 6.74 17.85 -14.39
N ILE A 550 6.03 17.82 -15.53
CA ILE A 550 6.58 17.45 -16.82
C ILE A 550 6.50 18.65 -17.78
N ARG A 551 7.66 19.06 -18.29
CA ARG A 551 7.75 19.99 -19.43
C ARG A 551 8.69 19.38 -20.46
N HIS A 552 8.12 18.94 -21.58
CA HIS A 552 8.89 18.34 -22.66
C HIS A 552 8.37 18.80 -24.01
N ARG A 553 9.27 18.92 -25.00
CA ARG A 553 8.95 19.44 -26.34
C ARG A 553 7.94 18.59 -27.12
N HIS A 554 7.77 17.32 -26.75
CA HIS A 554 6.85 16.36 -27.39
C HIS A 554 5.63 16.02 -26.51
N LEU A 555 5.31 16.86 -25.52
CA LEU A 555 4.12 16.72 -24.67
C LEU A 555 3.41 18.08 -24.57
N VAL A 556 2.08 18.07 -24.68
CA VAL A 556 1.27 19.28 -24.50
C VAL A 556 1.35 19.70 -23.03
N SER A 557 1.75 20.95 -22.80
CA SER A 557 1.98 21.46 -21.45
C SER A 557 0.66 21.83 -20.75
N LEU A 558 0.51 21.37 -19.51
CA LEU A 558 -0.55 21.84 -18.63
C LEU A 558 -0.21 23.27 -18.17
N ILE A 559 -1.09 24.21 -18.49
CA ILE A 559 -0.96 25.63 -18.11
C ILE A 559 -1.57 25.86 -16.73
N GLY A 560 -2.67 25.18 -16.42
CA GLY A 560 -3.29 25.30 -15.12
C GLY A 560 -4.49 24.39 -14.92
N TYR A 561 -5.11 24.51 -13.76
CA TYR A 561 -6.33 23.78 -13.41
C TYR A 561 -7.24 24.63 -12.52
N CYS A 562 -8.52 24.25 -12.45
CA CYS A 562 -9.50 24.82 -11.54
C CYS A 562 -10.29 23.71 -10.86
N ASP A 563 -10.44 23.84 -9.55
CA ASP A 563 -11.18 22.94 -8.65
C ASP A 563 -12.18 23.73 -7.77
N GLU A 564 -12.61 24.92 -8.22
CA GLU A 564 -13.54 25.80 -7.51
C GLU A 564 -14.99 25.47 -7.83
N ASN A 565 -15.92 25.72 -6.91
CA ASN A 565 -17.38 25.54 -7.13
C ASN A 565 -17.81 24.13 -7.58
N SER A 566 -17.07 23.08 -7.22
CA SER A 566 -17.28 21.70 -7.70
C SER A 566 -17.06 21.52 -9.21
N GLU A 567 -16.28 22.42 -9.83
CA GLU A 567 -15.87 22.34 -11.22
C GLU A 567 -14.47 21.71 -11.30
N MET A 568 -14.29 20.66 -12.09
CA MET A 568 -12.97 20.07 -12.37
C MET A 568 -12.56 20.46 -13.79
N ILE A 569 -11.58 21.35 -13.91
CA ILE A 569 -11.17 21.91 -15.20
C ILE A 569 -9.65 21.85 -15.35
N LEU A 570 -9.20 21.34 -16.48
CA LEU A 570 -7.79 21.31 -16.89
C LEU A 570 -7.59 22.28 -18.06
N VAL A 571 -6.51 23.07 -18.00
CA VAL A 571 -6.20 24.12 -18.97
C VAL A 571 -4.85 23.81 -19.62
N TYR A 572 -4.86 23.57 -20.93
CA TYR A 572 -3.68 23.26 -21.74
C TYR A 572 -3.36 24.37 -22.73
N GLU A 573 -2.14 24.34 -23.25
CA GLU A 573 -1.79 25.08 -24.46
C GLU A 573 -2.72 24.67 -25.63
N PHE A 574 -3.24 25.65 -26.37
CA PHE A 574 -4.06 25.38 -27.54
C PHE A 574 -3.19 24.97 -28.74
N MET A 575 -3.60 23.89 -29.43
CA MET A 575 -2.90 23.36 -30.59
C MET A 575 -3.62 23.81 -31.88
N GLU A 576 -3.08 24.82 -32.56
CA GLU A 576 -3.72 25.47 -33.73
C GLU A 576 -3.96 24.54 -34.93
N ASN A 577 -3.11 23.52 -35.12
CA ASN A 577 -3.16 22.61 -36.26
C ASN A 577 -4.14 21.43 -36.08
N GLY A 578 -4.93 21.39 -35.01
CA GLY A 578 -5.90 20.31 -34.80
C GLY A 578 -5.26 18.95 -34.48
N THR A 579 -6.05 17.87 -34.54
CA THR A 579 -5.59 16.52 -34.22
C THR A 579 -4.87 15.85 -35.39
N LEU A 580 -3.99 14.88 -35.09
CA LEU A 580 -3.43 14.04 -36.16
C LEU A 580 -4.54 13.30 -36.90
N ARG A 581 -5.60 12.88 -36.20
CA ARG A 581 -6.77 12.23 -36.82
C ARG A 581 -7.38 13.10 -37.91
N ASP A 582 -7.49 14.41 -37.68
CA ASP A 582 -8.03 15.36 -38.66
C ASP A 582 -7.12 15.41 -39.91
N HIS A 583 -5.80 15.39 -39.74
CA HIS A 583 -4.86 15.36 -40.85
C HIS A 583 -4.72 14.01 -41.58
N LEU A 584 -5.14 12.91 -40.93
CA LEU A 584 -5.08 11.56 -41.49
C LEU A 584 -6.37 11.17 -42.22
N TYR A 585 -7.52 11.60 -41.70
CA TYR A 585 -8.84 11.11 -42.12
C TYR A 585 -9.83 12.21 -42.49
N ASP A 586 -9.60 13.47 -42.08
CA ASP A 586 -10.45 14.59 -42.48
C ASP A 586 -9.89 15.30 -43.72
N SER A 587 -10.78 15.74 -44.60
CA SER A 587 -10.46 16.37 -45.89
C SER A 587 -10.35 17.90 -45.81
N SER A 588 -10.73 18.49 -44.67
CA SER A 588 -10.69 19.95 -44.46
C SER A 588 -9.31 20.50 -44.09
N LEU A 589 -8.38 19.64 -43.67
CA LEU A 589 -7.00 20.02 -43.35
C LEU A 589 -6.01 19.45 -44.39
N PRO A 590 -4.88 20.14 -44.65
CA PRO A 590 -3.87 19.64 -45.56
C PRO A 590 -3.35 18.26 -45.10
N SER A 591 -3.36 17.29 -46.01
CA SER A 591 -2.85 15.95 -45.71
C SER A 591 -1.35 15.98 -45.41
N LEU A 592 -0.93 15.32 -44.34
CA LEU A 592 0.49 15.27 -43.96
C LEU A 592 1.29 14.40 -44.93
N SER A 593 2.48 14.87 -45.32
CA SER A 593 3.43 14.09 -46.11
C SER A 593 3.95 12.88 -45.32
N TRP A 594 4.42 11.84 -46.01
CA TRP A 594 4.96 10.65 -45.35
C TRP A 594 6.12 10.95 -44.39
N LYS A 595 7.04 11.83 -44.82
CA LYS A 595 8.14 12.31 -43.99
C LYS A 595 7.61 12.93 -42.69
N ARG A 596 6.58 13.77 -42.80
CA ARG A 596 5.99 14.45 -41.64
C ARG A 596 5.28 13.47 -40.70
N ARG A 597 4.57 12.47 -41.24
CA ARG A 597 3.97 11.40 -40.44
C ARG A 597 5.02 10.62 -39.65
N LEU A 598 6.16 10.31 -40.28
CA LEU A 598 7.27 9.63 -39.62
C LEU A 598 7.88 10.49 -38.50
N GLU A 599 8.09 11.79 -38.73
CA GLU A 599 8.55 12.72 -37.70
C GLU A 599 7.60 12.77 -36.50
N ILE A 600 6.28 12.75 -36.75
CA ILE A 600 5.23 12.71 -35.72
C ILE A 600 5.28 11.40 -34.94
N CYS A 601 5.44 10.26 -35.61
CA CYS A 601 5.61 8.96 -34.94
C CYS A 601 6.88 8.94 -34.07
N ILE A 602 7.99 9.52 -34.55
CA ILE A 602 9.24 9.65 -33.77
C ILE A 602 9.03 10.60 -32.58
N GLY A 603 8.32 11.70 -32.75
CA GLY A 603 7.96 12.65 -31.69
C GLY A 603 7.13 11.98 -30.61
N ALA A 604 6.08 11.26 -31.00
CA ALA A 604 5.24 10.47 -30.10
C ALA A 604 6.05 9.39 -29.35
N ALA A 605 6.91 8.65 -30.06
CA ALA A 605 7.79 7.66 -29.43
C ALA A 605 8.76 8.29 -28.42
N LYS A 606 9.31 9.49 -28.70
CA LYS A 606 10.15 10.24 -27.76
C LYS A 606 9.36 10.75 -26.55
N GLY A 607 8.13 11.22 -26.75
CA GLY A 607 7.24 11.63 -25.67
C GLY A 607 6.86 10.44 -24.75
N LEU A 608 6.59 9.27 -25.35
CA LEU A 608 6.32 8.03 -24.61
C LEU A 608 7.58 7.51 -23.90
N HIS A 609 8.73 7.51 -24.55
CA HIS A 609 9.99 7.06 -23.96
C HIS A 609 10.39 7.91 -22.74
N MET A 610 10.20 9.23 -22.79
CA MET A 610 10.37 10.09 -21.62
C MET A 610 9.40 9.72 -20.49
N SER A 611 8.17 9.32 -20.83
CA SER A 611 7.19 8.86 -19.84
C SER A 611 7.64 7.55 -19.17
N GLU A 612 8.24 6.63 -19.94
CA GLU A 612 8.82 5.37 -19.46
C GLU A 612 10.11 5.59 -18.63
N GLU A 613 10.96 6.55 -19.02
CA GLU A 613 12.15 6.93 -18.25
C GLU A 613 11.76 7.56 -16.89
N MET A 614 10.60 8.21 -16.82
CA MET A 614 10.05 8.81 -15.60
C MET A 614 9.23 7.85 -14.75
N ASP A 615 8.74 6.75 -15.30
CA ASP A 615 8.31 5.59 -14.51
C ASP A 615 9.46 5.07 -13.61
N HIS A 616 10.72 5.43 -13.84
CA HIS A 616 11.82 5.12 -12.92
C HIS A 616 11.95 6.06 -11.70
N MET A 617 11.12 7.11 -11.57
CA MET A 617 10.98 7.89 -10.33
C MET A 617 9.87 7.27 -9.46
N PRO A 618 10.07 7.03 -8.14
CA PRO A 618 9.17 6.19 -7.33
C PRO A 618 7.69 6.62 -7.37
N ILE A 619 7.44 7.91 -7.60
CA ILE A 619 6.12 8.55 -7.57
C ILE A 619 5.28 8.28 -8.83
N LEU A 620 5.89 7.96 -9.98
CA LEU A 620 5.17 7.89 -11.27
C LEU A 620 4.85 6.45 -11.75
N ARG A 621 5.65 5.46 -11.30
CA ARG A 621 5.67 4.07 -11.77
C ARG A 621 4.35 3.27 -11.66
N VAL A 622 3.37 3.75 -10.88
CA VAL A 622 2.12 3.02 -10.60
C VAL A 622 0.93 3.56 -11.41
N THR A 623 1.09 4.66 -12.13
CA THR A 623 -0.01 5.34 -12.86
C THR A 623 -0.09 5.01 -14.36
N GLY A 624 0.84 4.21 -14.89
CA GLY A 624 1.03 4.03 -16.33
C GLY A 624 0.05 3.11 -17.09
N SER A 625 -0.81 2.32 -16.44
CA SER A 625 -1.49 1.22 -17.15
C SER A 625 -2.88 1.52 -17.76
N SER A 626 -3.48 2.69 -17.55
CA SER A 626 -4.79 3.00 -18.16
C SER A 626 -4.93 4.42 -18.74
N SER A 627 -4.19 5.41 -18.26
CA SER A 627 -4.35 6.82 -18.64
C SER A 627 -3.66 7.20 -19.96
N PHE A 628 -2.62 6.47 -20.36
CA PHE A 628 -1.86 6.78 -21.59
C PHE A 628 -2.58 6.36 -22.88
N SER A 629 -3.67 5.59 -22.77
CA SER A 629 -4.47 5.14 -23.91
C SER A 629 -5.33 6.25 -24.55
N GLN A 630 -5.40 7.45 -23.94
CA GLN A 630 -6.20 8.58 -24.45
C GLN A 630 -5.39 9.84 -24.82
N LEU A 631 -4.06 9.80 -24.77
CA LEU A 631 -3.23 10.81 -25.43
C LEU A 631 -3.08 10.44 -26.92
N GLU A 632 -4.21 10.38 -27.62
CA GLU A 632 -4.25 10.23 -29.07
C GLU A 632 -3.66 11.50 -29.72
N THR A 633 -2.40 11.39 -30.12
CA THR A 633 -1.82 12.00 -31.32
C THR A 633 -2.19 13.47 -31.59
N GLN A 634 -1.47 14.38 -30.94
CA GLN A 634 -1.38 15.78 -31.34
C GLN A 634 0.07 16.24 -31.32
N ASP A 635 0.89 15.64 -32.19
CA ASP A 635 2.15 16.25 -32.61
C ASP A 635 1.95 16.65 -34.07
N ALA A 636 1.76 17.95 -34.32
CA ALA A 636 1.82 18.57 -35.63
C ALA A 636 2.40 19.98 -35.46
N ARG A 637 3.57 20.07 -34.82
CA ARG A 637 4.43 21.27 -34.82
C ARG A 637 5.44 21.23 -35.92
#